data_AF-A0A927QS01-F1
#
_entry.id   AF-A0A927QS01-F1
#
_cell.length_a   1.000
_cell.length_b   1.000
_cell.length_c   1.000
_cell.angle_alpha   90.00
_cell.angle_beta   90.00
_cell.angle_gamma   90.00
#
_symmetry.space_group_name_H-M   'P 1'
#
loop_
_entity.id
_entity.type
_entity.pdbx_description
1 polymer ?
#
loop_
_entity_poly.entity_id
_entity_poly.type
_entity_poly.pdbx_seq_one_letter_code
_entity_poly.pdbx_strand_id
1 'polypeptide(L)'
;MKKFSILVICLFLTSCRFGQNESCVEIEKNFYLVKWDDNSWISYTKDDDSIFNTENIVIGHNVFAVGNNKDFIVGKQHPCKNKEEHFIDFDSLIPNKEITNFFIIDIRNDDFKVHSFNNENDFDNCKNHFGIPKSLPYKFYDKYLE
;
A
#
# COMPACT_ATOMS: atom_id res chain seq x y z
N MET A 1 -29.86 -1.69 47.53
CA MET A 1 -29.73 -1.11 46.17
C MET A 1 -28.28 -0.77 45.77
N LYS A 2 -27.24 -1.39 46.36
CA LYS A 2 -25.82 -1.15 45.98
C LYS A 2 -25.27 -2.15 44.95
N LYS A 3 -25.98 -3.25 44.68
CA LYS A 3 -25.55 -4.31 43.75
C LYS A 3 -25.90 -4.03 42.28
N PHE A 4 -26.79 -3.07 42.00
CA PHE A 4 -27.23 -2.75 40.64
C PHE A 4 -26.27 -1.79 39.92
N SER A 5 -25.49 -0.99 40.65
CA SER A 5 -24.57 0.01 40.07
C SER A 5 -23.29 -0.59 39.47
N ILE A 6 -22.89 -1.81 39.88
CA ILE A 6 -21.67 -2.46 39.37
C ILE A 6 -21.90 -3.05 37.98
N LEU A 7 -23.12 -3.51 37.65
CA LEU A 7 -23.44 -4.15 36.37
C LEU A 7 -23.38 -3.16 35.19
N VAL A 8 -23.68 -1.88 35.44
CA VAL A 8 -23.72 -0.82 34.41
C VAL A 8 -22.30 -0.41 33.97
N ILE A 9 -21.30 -0.48 34.86
CA ILE A 9 -19.92 -0.10 34.55
C ILE A 9 -19.24 -1.12 33.62
N CYS A 10 -19.62 -2.41 33.69
CA CYS A 10 -19.08 -3.43 32.79
C CYS A 10 -19.61 -3.35 31.35
N LEU A 11 -20.77 -2.71 31.13
CA LEU A 11 -21.34 -2.56 29.79
C LEU A 11 -20.67 -1.45 28.96
N PHE A 12 -19.95 -0.52 29.61
CA PHE A 12 -19.24 0.59 28.92
C PHE A 12 -17.78 0.30 28.60
N LEU A 13 -17.23 -0.87 28.97
CA LEU A 13 -15.83 -1.22 28.72
C LEU A 13 -15.59 -2.09 27.47
N THR A 14 -16.63 -2.37 26.67
CA THR A 14 -16.50 -3.18 25.46
C THR A 14 -16.30 -2.36 24.17
N SER A 15 -16.29 -1.03 24.23
CA SER A 15 -16.30 -0.18 23.03
C SER A 15 -14.94 0.45 22.64
N CYS A 16 -13.81 -0.21 22.90
CA CYS A 16 -12.52 0.17 22.32
C CYS A 16 -11.78 -1.05 21.75
N ARG A 17 -12.36 -1.65 20.70
CA ARG A 17 -11.65 -2.52 19.75
C ARG A 17 -11.94 -2.02 18.34
N PHE A 18 -11.51 -0.79 18.04
CA PHE A 18 -11.61 -0.21 16.70
C PHE A 18 -10.20 0.14 16.21
N GLY A 19 -9.81 -0.45 15.08
CA GLY A 19 -8.57 -0.19 14.35
C GLY A 19 -7.42 -1.14 14.69
N GLN A 20 -7.50 -2.42 14.31
CA GLN A 20 -6.31 -3.27 14.29
C GLN A 20 -5.48 -2.91 13.04
N ASN A 21 -4.24 -2.47 13.27
CA ASN A 21 -3.11 -2.47 12.33
C ASN A 21 -3.14 -1.57 11.09
N GLU A 22 -3.92 -0.49 11.07
CA GLU A 22 -3.73 0.55 10.07
C GLU A 22 -2.42 1.32 10.34
N SER A 23 -1.57 1.44 9.32
CA SER A 23 -0.39 2.29 9.37
C SER A 23 -0.14 2.94 8.01
N CYS A 24 0.31 4.19 8.02
CA CYS A 24 0.62 4.92 6.81
C CYS A 24 1.94 5.65 6.94
N VAL A 25 2.72 5.70 5.86
CA VAL A 25 3.97 6.44 5.78
C VAL A 25 3.99 7.18 4.45
N GLU A 26 4.20 8.49 4.50
CA GLU A 26 4.43 9.27 3.29
C GLU A 26 5.74 8.84 2.61
N ILE A 27 5.68 8.60 1.31
CA ILE A 27 6.82 8.25 0.46
C ILE A 27 7.43 9.54 -0.10
N GLU A 28 6.63 10.31 -0.86
CA GLU A 28 7.05 11.51 -1.61
C GLU A 28 5.81 12.21 -2.21
N LYS A 29 5.77 13.55 -2.26
CA LYS A 29 4.72 14.36 -2.95
C LYS A 29 3.28 13.84 -2.75
N ASN A 30 2.84 13.67 -1.50
CA ASN A 30 1.50 13.18 -1.15
C ASN A 30 1.18 11.74 -1.62
N PHE A 31 2.20 10.95 -1.98
CA PHE A 31 2.07 9.51 -2.08
C PHE A 31 2.34 8.86 -0.74
N TYR A 32 1.49 7.93 -0.36
CA TYR A 32 1.56 7.22 0.90
C TYR A 32 1.65 5.73 0.64
N LEU A 33 2.56 5.07 1.35
CA LEU A 33 2.44 3.63 1.56
C LEU A 33 1.48 3.42 2.72
N VAL A 34 0.38 2.77 2.44
CA VAL A 34 -0.65 2.45 3.43
C VAL A 34 -0.65 0.95 3.64
N LYS A 35 -0.74 0.53 4.89
CA LYS A 35 -0.90 -0.86 5.29
C LYS A 35 -2.14 -0.97 6.15
N TRP A 36 -2.99 -1.93 5.81
CA TRP A 36 -4.14 -2.33 6.60
C TRP A 36 -4.09 -3.85 6.70
N ASP A 37 -4.06 -4.33 7.94
CA ASP A 37 -3.84 -5.74 8.26
C ASP A 37 -2.53 -6.24 7.62
N ASP A 38 -2.62 -7.24 6.75
CA ASP A 38 -1.47 -7.85 6.06
C ASP A 38 -1.22 -7.25 4.67
N ASN A 39 -2.10 -6.37 4.19
CA ASN A 39 -2.02 -5.83 2.83
C ASN A 39 -1.40 -4.43 2.84
N SER A 40 -0.53 -4.16 1.87
CA SER A 40 0.08 -2.84 1.67
C SER A 40 -0.20 -2.31 0.27
N TRP A 41 -0.53 -1.03 0.12
CA TRP A 41 -0.81 -0.38 -1.16
C TRP A 41 -0.19 1.02 -1.22
N ILE A 42 -0.11 1.60 -2.42
CA ILE A 42 0.27 3.00 -2.60
C ILE A 42 -0.98 3.81 -2.93
N SER A 43 -1.19 4.87 -2.15
CA SER A 43 -2.26 5.85 -2.33
C SER A 43 -1.69 7.22 -2.68
N TYR A 44 -2.45 8.05 -3.38
CA TYR A 44 -2.16 9.45 -3.67
C TYR A 44 -3.32 10.34 -3.21
N THR A 45 -3.04 11.47 -2.56
CA THR A 45 -4.07 12.46 -2.18
C THR A 45 -3.69 13.86 -2.64
N LYS A 46 -4.64 14.57 -3.26
CA LYS A 46 -4.42 15.93 -3.78
C LYS A 46 -5.03 17.02 -2.89
N ASP A 47 -6.12 16.72 -2.18
CA ASP A 47 -6.99 17.73 -1.53
C ASP A 47 -7.52 17.31 -0.15
N ASP A 48 -6.67 16.83 0.75
CA ASP A 48 -7.05 16.34 2.11
C ASP A 48 -8.06 15.17 2.13
N ASP A 49 -8.34 14.57 0.97
CA ASP A 49 -9.10 13.33 0.89
C ASP A 49 -8.38 12.20 1.62
N SER A 50 -9.16 11.36 2.30
CA SER A 50 -8.63 10.23 3.06
C SER A 50 -7.75 9.35 2.17
N ILE A 51 -6.51 9.09 2.60
CA ILE A 51 -5.59 8.13 1.96
C ILE A 51 -6.14 6.69 1.94
N PHE A 52 -7.22 6.44 2.67
CA PHE A 52 -7.94 5.16 2.68
C PHE A 52 -9.14 5.14 1.73
N ASN A 53 -9.43 6.24 1.03
CA ASN A 53 -10.43 6.24 -0.04
C ASN A 53 -9.92 5.36 -1.19
N THR A 54 -10.77 4.45 -1.69
CA THR A 54 -10.45 3.55 -2.79
C THR A 54 -10.09 4.30 -4.08
N GLU A 55 -10.65 5.49 -4.29
CA GLU A 55 -10.35 6.34 -5.46
C GLU A 55 -8.90 6.87 -5.45
N ASN A 56 -8.29 6.93 -4.27
CA ASN A 56 -6.93 7.39 -4.07
C ASN A 56 -5.90 6.27 -4.24
N ILE A 57 -6.31 5.00 -4.32
CA ILE A 57 -5.42 3.85 -4.46
C ILE A 57 -4.86 3.80 -5.89
N VAL A 58 -3.56 4.03 -6.02
CA VAL A 58 -2.85 4.05 -7.31
C VAL A 58 -2.26 2.68 -7.66
N ILE A 59 -1.71 2.00 -6.65
CA ILE A 59 -1.15 0.65 -6.79
C ILE A 59 -1.81 -0.24 -5.76
N GLY A 60 -2.60 -1.20 -6.24
CA GLY A 60 -3.34 -2.12 -5.40
C GLY A 60 -2.50 -3.30 -4.93
N HIS A 61 -2.54 -3.53 -3.61
CA HIS A 61 -2.19 -4.75 -2.89
C HIS A 61 -0.70 -5.14 -2.80
N ASN A 62 -0.35 -5.65 -1.62
CA ASN A 62 0.91 -6.30 -1.22
C ASN A 62 2.19 -5.69 -1.81
N VAL A 63 2.28 -4.36 -1.79
CA VAL A 63 3.51 -3.61 -2.07
C VAL A 63 4.51 -3.85 -0.94
N PHE A 64 5.61 -4.56 -1.24
CA PHE A 64 6.56 -4.99 -0.22
C PHE A 64 7.88 -4.23 -0.26
N ALA A 65 8.24 -3.64 -1.40
CA ALA A 65 9.45 -2.85 -1.56
C ALA A 65 9.17 -1.57 -2.34
N VAL A 66 9.61 -0.43 -1.80
CA VAL A 66 9.48 0.89 -2.46
C VAL A 66 10.82 1.61 -2.39
N GLY A 67 11.25 2.15 -3.53
CA GLY A 67 12.33 3.12 -3.62
C GLY A 67 11.80 4.40 -4.24
N ASN A 68 12.33 5.55 -3.88
CA ASN A 68 11.90 6.82 -4.43
C ASN A 68 13.04 7.82 -4.56
N ASN A 69 12.84 8.78 -5.45
CA ASN A 69 13.57 10.03 -5.50
C ASN A 69 12.56 11.16 -5.81
N LYS A 70 13.05 12.39 -5.98
CA LYS A 70 12.21 13.57 -6.25
C LYS A 70 11.35 13.49 -7.54
N ASP A 71 11.67 12.57 -8.44
CA ASP A 71 11.08 12.47 -9.78
C ASP A 71 10.27 11.17 -9.96
N PHE A 72 10.57 10.11 -9.22
CA PHE A 72 9.97 8.78 -9.39
C PHE A 72 9.78 8.05 -8.07
N ILE A 73 8.69 7.28 -8.00
CA ILE A 73 8.49 6.22 -7.03
C ILE A 73 8.54 4.90 -7.80
N VAL A 74 9.32 3.94 -7.32
CA VAL A 74 9.41 2.60 -7.91
C VAL A 74 9.12 1.56 -6.86
N GLY A 75 8.56 0.44 -7.27
CA GLY A 75 8.29 -0.61 -6.29
C GLY A 75 7.99 -1.97 -6.89
N LYS A 76 7.86 -2.91 -5.96
CA LYS A 76 7.58 -4.32 -6.20
C LYS A 76 6.34 -4.71 -5.40
N GLN A 77 5.48 -5.53 -6.03
CA GLN A 77 4.27 -6.05 -5.39
C GLN A 77 4.08 -7.52 -5.73
N HIS A 78 3.36 -8.22 -4.85
CA HIS A 78 2.75 -9.51 -5.17
C HIS A 78 1.26 -9.31 -5.47
N PRO A 79 0.74 -9.65 -6.65
CA PRO A 79 -0.70 -9.58 -6.89
C PRO A 79 -1.43 -10.59 -5.98
N CYS A 80 -2.70 -10.35 -5.70
CA CYS A 80 -3.54 -11.31 -4.98
C CYS A 80 -3.74 -12.59 -5.82
N LYS A 81 -3.93 -13.72 -5.14
CA LYS A 81 -4.24 -15.01 -5.79
C LYS A 81 -5.60 -14.99 -6.48
N ASN A 82 -6.59 -14.33 -5.86
CA ASN A 82 -7.87 -14.07 -6.52
C ASN A 82 -7.80 -12.74 -7.29
N LYS A 83 -8.26 -12.75 -8.54
CA LYS A 83 -8.30 -11.59 -9.45
C LYS A 83 -9.70 -10.98 -9.59
N GLU A 84 -10.69 -11.56 -8.93
CA GLU A 84 -12.04 -11.02 -8.91
C GLU A 84 -12.07 -9.66 -8.22
N GLU A 85 -12.88 -8.74 -8.75
CA GLU A 85 -13.10 -7.43 -8.15
C GLU A 85 -13.90 -7.60 -6.85
N HIS A 86 -13.25 -7.45 -5.71
CA HIS A 86 -13.89 -7.53 -4.41
C HIS A 86 -13.92 -6.16 -3.75
N PHE A 87 -15.11 -5.67 -3.46
CA PHE A 87 -15.30 -4.43 -2.70
C PHE A 87 -15.08 -4.67 -1.20
N ILE A 88 -15.41 -5.87 -0.70
CA ILE A 88 -15.24 -6.29 0.70
C ILE A 88 -15.15 -7.84 0.73
N ASP A 89 -13.98 -8.43 0.48
CA ASP A 89 -13.71 -9.82 0.86
C ASP A 89 -12.21 -10.10 1.04
N PHE A 90 -11.76 -10.08 2.31
CA PHE A 90 -10.34 -10.09 2.69
C PHE A 90 -9.69 -11.49 2.63
N ASP A 91 -10.48 -12.58 2.60
CA ASP A 91 -9.94 -13.94 2.50
C ASP A 91 -9.36 -14.24 1.10
N SER A 92 -9.76 -13.46 0.10
CA SER A 92 -9.31 -13.56 -1.29
C SER A 92 -7.98 -12.82 -1.58
N LEU A 93 -7.49 -12.04 -0.61
CA LEU A 93 -6.38 -11.09 -0.78
C LEU A 93 -4.99 -11.70 -0.52
N ILE A 94 -4.90 -13.02 -0.30
CA ILE A 94 -3.63 -13.70 -0.06
C ILE A 94 -2.66 -13.41 -1.21
N PRO A 95 -1.49 -12.79 -0.95
CA PRO A 95 -0.52 -12.51 -2.00
C PRO A 95 -0.04 -13.79 -2.69
N ASN A 96 0.02 -13.73 -4.02
CA ASN A 96 0.67 -14.75 -4.83
C ASN A 96 2.18 -14.45 -4.94
N LYS A 97 2.96 -15.05 -4.04
CA LYS A 97 4.43 -14.88 -3.99
C LYS A 97 5.16 -15.49 -5.19
N GLU A 98 4.48 -16.26 -6.03
CA GLU A 98 5.06 -16.82 -7.27
C GLU A 98 5.18 -15.77 -8.38
N ILE A 99 4.49 -14.63 -8.23
CA ILE A 99 4.45 -13.56 -9.23
C ILE A 99 4.88 -12.26 -8.56
N THR A 100 5.84 -11.57 -9.16
CA THR A 100 6.23 -10.22 -8.75
C THR A 100 5.95 -9.26 -9.89
N ASN A 101 5.10 -8.27 -9.63
CA ASN A 101 4.90 -7.15 -10.53
C ASN A 101 5.77 -5.97 -10.06
N PHE A 102 6.18 -5.17 -11.03
CA PHE A 102 7.03 -4.01 -10.82
C PHE A 102 6.31 -2.78 -11.34
N PHE A 103 6.58 -1.62 -10.73
CA PHE A 103 5.98 -0.37 -11.18
C PHE A 103 6.94 0.81 -11.04
N ILE A 104 6.73 1.79 -11.91
CA ILE A 104 7.34 3.13 -11.85
C ILE A 104 6.19 4.14 -11.90
N ILE A 105 6.10 4.98 -10.88
CA ILE A 105 5.20 6.14 -10.84
C ILE A 105 6.06 7.36 -11.16
N ASP A 106 5.83 7.96 -12.33
CA ASP A 106 6.44 9.22 -12.74
C ASP A 106 5.67 10.38 -12.09
N ILE A 107 6.35 11.13 -11.23
CA ILE A 107 5.79 12.23 -10.43
C ILE A 107 6.45 13.57 -10.78
N ARG A 108 7.02 13.69 -11.97
CA ARG A 108 7.71 14.91 -12.42
C ARG A 108 6.74 16.07 -12.72
N ASN A 109 5.51 15.75 -13.10
CA ASN A 109 4.46 16.72 -13.43
C ASN A 109 3.36 16.72 -12.35
N ASP A 110 2.42 17.66 -12.45
CA ASP A 110 1.27 17.77 -11.54
C ASP A 110 0.33 16.55 -11.60
N ASP A 111 0.37 15.81 -12.72
CA ASP A 111 -0.29 14.52 -12.89
C ASP A 111 0.76 13.41 -12.90
N PHE A 112 0.45 12.30 -12.23
CA PHE A 112 1.32 11.13 -12.19
C PHE A 112 1.02 10.15 -13.33
N LYS A 113 2.02 9.37 -13.72
CA LYS A 113 1.85 8.26 -14.67
C LYS A 113 2.39 6.97 -14.11
N VAL A 114 1.56 5.93 -14.11
CA VAL A 114 1.95 4.58 -13.68
C VAL A 114 2.42 3.76 -14.88
N HIS A 115 3.59 3.17 -14.75
CA HIS A 115 4.14 2.18 -15.67
C HIS A 115 4.26 0.85 -14.94
N SER A 116 3.57 -0.20 -15.40
CA SER A 116 3.55 -1.52 -14.75
C SER A 116 4.23 -2.58 -15.62
N PHE A 117 4.93 -3.51 -14.97
CA PHE A 117 5.70 -4.56 -15.62
C PHE A 117 5.53 -5.89 -14.89
N ASN A 118 5.54 -6.98 -15.66
CA ASN A 118 5.37 -8.34 -15.13
C ASN A 118 6.69 -9.11 -15.03
N ASN A 119 7.83 -8.45 -15.34
CA ASN A 119 9.17 -9.02 -15.22
C ASN A 119 10.20 -7.93 -14.90
N GLU A 120 11.29 -8.33 -14.26
CA GLU A 120 12.32 -7.41 -13.76
C GLU A 120 13.17 -6.78 -14.87
N ASN A 121 13.38 -7.50 -15.99
CA ASN A 121 14.19 -7.01 -17.10
C ASN A 121 13.56 -5.79 -17.78
N ASP A 122 12.26 -5.85 -18.07
CA ASP A 122 11.54 -4.73 -18.69
C ASP A 122 11.46 -3.52 -17.74
N PHE A 123 11.28 -3.79 -16.45
CA PHE A 123 11.34 -2.77 -15.41
C PHE A 123 12.72 -2.10 -15.35
N ASP A 124 13.80 -2.87 -15.36
CA ASP A 124 15.17 -2.35 -15.36
C ASP A 124 15.50 -1.57 -16.64
N ASN A 125 15.04 -2.04 -17.79
CA ASN A 125 15.18 -1.32 -19.06
C ASN A 125 14.44 0.02 -19.00
N CYS A 126 13.24 0.05 -18.42
CA CYS A 126 12.48 1.28 -18.25
C CYS A 126 13.14 2.24 -17.26
N LYS A 127 13.66 1.75 -16.12
CA LYS A 127 14.47 2.56 -15.20
C LYS A 127 15.66 3.20 -15.91
N ASN A 128 16.40 2.43 -16.72
CA ASN A 128 17.55 2.95 -17.48
C ASN A 128 17.10 4.01 -18.49
N HIS A 129 15.97 3.79 -19.18
CA HIS A 129 15.40 4.76 -20.12
C HIS A 129 15.04 6.09 -19.44
N PHE A 130 14.48 6.04 -18.23
CA PHE A 130 14.17 7.23 -17.43
C PHE A 130 15.36 7.81 -16.68
N GLY A 131 16.54 7.19 -16.73
CA GLY A 131 17.71 7.62 -15.97
C GLY A 131 17.61 7.38 -14.46
N ILE A 132 16.76 6.45 -14.02
CA ILE A 132 16.62 6.07 -12.61
C ILE A 132 17.85 5.22 -12.21
N PRO A 133 18.61 5.61 -11.16
CA PRO A 133 19.79 4.87 -10.75
C PRO A 133 19.47 3.43 -10.35
N LYS A 134 20.28 2.47 -10.83
CA LYS A 134 20.18 1.06 -10.38
C LYS A 134 20.41 0.90 -8.88
N SER A 135 21.19 1.81 -8.29
CA SER A 135 21.49 1.86 -6.86
C SER A 135 20.43 2.57 -6.03
N LEU A 136 19.25 2.88 -6.59
CA LEU A 136 18.17 3.50 -5.83
C LEU A 136 17.81 2.59 -4.65
N PRO A 137 17.89 3.09 -3.40
CA PRO A 137 17.63 2.26 -2.23
C PRO A 137 16.14 1.89 -2.17
N TYR A 138 15.88 0.64 -1.82
CA TYR A 138 14.53 0.15 -1.50
C TYR A 138 14.38 0.06 0.01
N LYS A 139 13.26 0.57 0.50
CA LYS A 139 12.75 0.25 1.82
C LYS A 139 11.79 -0.94 1.68
N PHE A 140 12.06 -1.98 2.46
CA PHE A 140 11.23 -3.18 2.54
C PHE A 140 10.27 -3.04 3.71
N TYR A 141 8.98 -3.15 3.43
CA TYR A 141 7.91 -2.88 4.39
C TYR A 141 7.24 -4.16 4.89
N ASP A 142 7.41 -5.26 4.16
CA ASP A 142 7.04 -6.58 4.63
C ASP A 142 8.14 -7.59 4.31
N LYS A 143 8.90 -7.99 5.34
CA LYS A 143 9.97 -8.99 5.20
C LYS A 143 9.46 -10.39 4.87
N TYR A 144 8.18 -10.67 5.13
CA TYR A 144 7.59 -11.96 4.78
C TYR A 144 7.18 -12.03 3.30
N LEU A 145 7.20 -10.90 2.61
CA LEU A 145 6.92 -10.76 1.18
C LEU A 145 8.19 -10.50 0.34
N GLU A 146 9.38 -10.52 0.95
CA GLU A 146 10.65 -10.59 0.21
C GLU A 146 10.82 -12.00 -0.40
#